data_AF-A0AAV5IB73-F1
#
_entry.id   AF-A0AAV5IB73-F1
#
_cell.length_a   1.000
_cell.length_b   1.000
_cell.length_c   1.000
_cell.angle_alpha   90.00
_cell.angle_beta   90.00
_cell.angle_gamma   90.00
#
_symmetry.space_group_name_H-M   'P 1'
#
loop_
_entity.id
_entity.type
_entity.pdbx_description
1 polymer ?
#
loop_
_entity_poly.entity_id
_entity_poly.type
_entity_poly.pdbx_seq_one_letter_code
_entity_poly.pdbx_strand_id
1 'polypeptide(L)'
;MAGPQLFFATTLLLLLPTFIPQVIAVKPLSEIKLESQILQDSIVKEVNENPTAGWKADLNPQFSDYTVGEFKHLLGVKPTPKKLLLGVPVITHDKSLKLPTSFDARENWPQCSTIGRILGKLLVCFL
;
A
#
# COMPACT_ATOMS: atom_id res chain seq x y z
N MET A 1 -58.02 -4.09 17.59
CA MET A 1 -57.75 -5.41 16.99
C MET A 1 -56.85 -5.19 15.78
N ALA A 2 -55.53 -5.24 15.98
CA ALA A 2 -54.56 -5.14 14.88
C ALA A 2 -54.56 -6.48 14.12
N GLY A 3 -54.78 -6.43 12.80
CA GLY A 3 -54.98 -7.63 11.98
C GLY A 3 -53.71 -8.51 11.89
N PRO A 4 -53.87 -9.83 11.62
CA PRO A 4 -52.75 -10.78 11.54
C PRO A 4 -51.71 -10.41 10.48
N GLN A 5 -52.10 -9.61 9.49
CA GLN A 5 -51.29 -9.18 8.36
C GLN A 5 -50.11 -8.27 8.74
N LEU A 6 -50.21 -7.52 9.85
CA LEU A 6 -49.14 -6.63 10.31
C LEU A 6 -47.98 -7.40 10.97
N PHE A 7 -48.27 -8.54 11.60
CA PHE A 7 -47.26 -9.37 12.25
C PHE A 7 -46.36 -10.11 11.26
N PHE A 8 -46.90 -10.54 10.11
CA PHE A 8 -46.12 -11.21 9.06
C PHE A 8 -45.17 -10.26 8.31
N ALA A 9 -45.56 -9.00 8.13
CA ALA A 9 -44.70 -8.00 7.50
C ALA A 9 -43.51 -7.61 8.39
N THR A 10 -43.70 -7.56 9.72
CA THR A 10 -42.63 -7.24 10.67
C THR A 10 -41.64 -8.38 10.88
N THR A 11 -42.06 -9.64 10.78
CA THR A 11 -41.15 -10.79 10.92
C THR A 11 -40.28 -11.02 9.69
N LEU A 12 -40.74 -10.64 8.50
CA LEU A 12 -40.00 -10.82 7.25
C LEU A 12 -38.81 -9.84 7.09
N LEU A 13 -38.88 -8.64 7.70
CA LEU A 13 -37.80 -7.66 7.67
C LEU A 13 -36.57 -8.04 8.54
N LEU A 14 -36.73 -8.95 9.50
CA LEU A 14 -35.64 -9.42 10.38
C LEU A 14 -34.79 -10.54 9.76
N LEU A 15 -35.22 -11.10 8.62
CA LEU A 15 -34.56 -12.22 7.93
C LEU A 15 -33.68 -11.77 6.76
N LEU A 16 -33.52 -10.47 6.50
CA LEU A 16 -32.56 -9.98 5.52
C LEU A 16 -31.14 -10.26 6.05
N PRO A 17 -30.37 -11.19 5.45
CA PRO A 17 -29.00 -11.40 5.88
C PRO A 17 -28.24 -10.11 5.59
N THR A 18 -27.76 -9.46 6.65
CA THR A 18 -26.78 -8.40 6.53
C THR A 18 -25.58 -9.00 5.83
N PHE A 19 -25.43 -8.73 4.53
CA PHE A 19 -24.21 -9.01 3.79
C PHE A 19 -23.11 -8.16 4.41
N ILE A 20 -22.43 -8.69 5.43
CA ILE A 20 -21.20 -8.09 5.93
C ILE A 20 -20.16 -8.37 4.85
N PRO A 21 -19.68 -7.34 4.11
CA PRO A 21 -18.61 -7.55 3.15
C PRO A 21 -17.41 -8.13 3.89
N GLN A 22 -17.01 -9.34 3.51
CA GLN A 22 -15.79 -9.93 4.02
C GLN A 22 -14.61 -9.11 3.53
N VAL A 23 -14.04 -8.31 4.43
CA VAL A 23 -12.76 -7.66 4.19
C VAL A 23 -11.71 -8.76 4.26
N ILE A 24 -10.94 -8.93 3.18
CA ILE A 24 -9.76 -9.82 3.20
C ILE A 24 -8.73 -9.14 4.10
N ALA A 25 -8.76 -9.46 5.39
CA ALA A 25 -7.78 -9.02 6.36
C ALA A 25 -6.58 -9.96 6.30
N VAL A 26 -5.37 -9.40 6.18
CA VAL A 26 -4.13 -10.15 6.42
C VAL A 26 -4.16 -10.67 7.85
N LYS A 27 -3.71 -11.92 8.07
CA LYS A 27 -3.62 -12.50 9.42
C LYS A 27 -2.90 -11.50 10.35
N PRO A 28 -3.48 -11.14 11.50
CA PRO A 28 -2.86 -10.19 12.40
C PRO A 28 -1.51 -10.74 12.85
N LEU A 29 -0.49 -9.88 12.81
CA LEU A 29 0.81 -10.18 13.41
C LEU A 29 0.63 -10.27 14.92
N SER A 30 1.45 -11.07 15.60
CA SER A 30 1.52 -11.00 17.06
C SER A 30 2.01 -9.62 17.49
N GLU A 31 1.54 -9.16 18.64
CA GLU A 31 1.96 -7.90 19.26
C GLU A 31 3.48 -7.83 19.43
N ILE A 32 4.10 -8.92 19.87
CA ILE A 32 5.57 -9.06 19.98
C ILE A 32 6.28 -8.75 18.65
N LYS A 33 5.70 -9.16 17.51
CA LYS A 33 6.31 -8.90 16.20
C LYS A 33 5.99 -7.49 15.69
N LEU A 34 4.94 -6.85 16.20
CA LEU A 34 4.68 -5.44 15.92
C LEU A 34 5.69 -4.54 16.64
N GLU A 35 5.97 -4.82 17.91
CA GLU A 35 6.86 -4.04 18.77
C GLU A 35 8.36 -4.30 18.54
N SER A 36 8.71 -5.34 17.77
CA SER A 36 10.11 -5.61 17.43
C SER A 36 10.70 -4.50 16.55
N GLN A 37 11.98 -4.19 16.74
CA GLN A 37 12.73 -3.27 15.89
C GLN A 37 12.75 -3.73 14.43
N ILE A 38 12.59 -2.78 13.51
CA ILE A 38 12.57 -3.06 12.07
C ILE A 38 13.97 -3.35 11.51
N LEU A 39 14.98 -2.63 12.00
CA LEU A 39 16.36 -2.75 11.54
C LEU A 39 17.06 -3.91 12.27
N GLN A 40 17.65 -4.83 11.51
CA GLN A 40 18.34 -6.00 12.04
C GLN A 40 19.61 -6.29 11.24
N ASP A 41 20.75 -6.39 11.93
CA ASP A 41 22.04 -6.70 11.30
C ASP A 41 22.05 -8.04 10.57
N SER A 42 21.28 -9.01 11.08
CA SER A 42 21.14 -10.33 10.45
C SER A 42 20.58 -10.23 9.03
N ILE A 43 19.59 -9.34 8.81
CA ILE A 43 18.98 -9.11 7.49
C ILE A 43 19.99 -8.43 6.56
N VAL A 44 20.71 -7.42 7.05
CA VAL A 44 21.75 -6.74 6.26
C VAL A 44 22.83 -7.73 5.83
N LYS A 45 23.28 -8.58 6.76
CA LYS A 45 24.27 -9.62 6.48
C LYS A 45 23.75 -10.62 5.45
N GLU A 46 22.57 -11.19 5.66
CA GLU A 46 21.96 -12.17 4.75
C GLU A 46 21.85 -11.64 3.32
N VAL A 47 21.40 -10.39 3.16
CA VAL A 47 21.31 -9.75 1.84
C VAL A 47 22.70 -9.57 1.22
N ASN A 48 23.65 -9.02 1.98
CA ASN A 48 24.97 -8.66 1.45
C ASN A 48 25.87 -9.87 1.19
N GLU A 49 25.61 -11.01 1.85
CA GLU A 49 26.28 -12.29 1.58
C GLU A 49 25.78 -12.97 0.30
N ASN A 50 24.64 -12.54 -0.26
CA ASN A 50 24.14 -13.07 -1.52
C ASN A 50 24.97 -12.52 -2.71
N PRO A 51 25.75 -13.37 -3.41
CA PRO A 51 26.62 -12.92 -4.51
C PRO A 51 25.85 -12.43 -5.75
N THR A 52 24.54 -12.69 -5.81
CA THR A 52 23.66 -12.28 -6.92
C THR A 52 22.86 -11.02 -6.62
N ALA A 53 23.02 -10.43 -5.42
CA ALA A 53 22.33 -9.19 -5.08
C ALA A 53 22.85 -8.02 -5.94
N GLY A 54 21.96 -7.41 -6.73
CA GLY A 54 22.26 -6.20 -7.51
C GLY A 54 22.24 -4.90 -6.71
N TRP A 55 22.20 -4.99 -5.37
CA TRP A 55 22.08 -3.88 -4.44
C TRP A 55 22.75 -4.22 -3.11
N LYS A 56 23.06 -3.21 -2.31
CA LYS A 56 23.67 -3.35 -0.98
C LYS A 56 22.67 -2.93 0.10
N ALA A 57 22.47 -3.78 1.10
CA ALA A 57 21.70 -3.46 2.29
C ALA A 57 22.53 -2.68 3.30
N ASP A 58 21.88 -1.76 4.01
CA ASP A 58 22.44 -1.01 5.13
C ASP A 58 21.34 -0.59 6.11
N LEU A 59 21.72 -0.22 7.34
CA LEU A 59 20.81 0.27 8.37
C LEU A 59 20.55 1.77 8.14
N ASN A 60 19.38 2.14 7.63
CA ASN A 60 19.04 3.54 7.43
C ASN A 60 18.79 4.24 8.78
N PRO A 61 19.57 5.28 9.17
CA PRO A 61 19.43 5.96 10.46
C PRO A 61 18.04 6.60 10.67
N GLN A 62 17.30 6.91 9.61
CA GLN A 62 15.94 7.43 9.72
C GLN A 62 14.96 6.43 10.36
N PHE A 63 15.31 5.14 10.40
CA PHE A 63 14.48 4.06 10.94
C PHE A 63 15.09 3.39 12.18
N SER A 64 16.14 3.97 12.78
CA SER A 64 16.86 3.36 13.91
C SER A 64 15.95 2.98 15.08
N ASP A 65 14.96 3.82 15.39
CA ASP A 65 14.06 3.61 16.51
C ASP A 65 12.68 3.06 16.09
N TYR A 66 12.52 2.67 14.82
CA TYR A 66 11.23 2.20 14.32
C TYR A 66 10.96 0.75 14.72
N THR A 67 9.77 0.51 15.21
CA THR A 67 9.17 -0.82 15.30
C THR A 67 8.62 -1.27 13.95
N VAL A 68 8.36 -2.57 13.79
CA VAL A 68 7.66 -3.12 12.63
C VAL A 68 6.27 -2.49 12.47
N GLY A 69 5.57 -2.24 13.59
CA GLY A 69 4.27 -1.57 13.61
C GLY A 69 4.34 -0.16 13.02
N GLU A 70 5.29 0.66 13.46
CA GLU A 70 5.50 2.02 12.96
C GLU A 70 5.92 2.02 11.49
N PHE A 71 6.83 1.12 11.10
CA PHE A 71 7.27 1.01 9.71
C PHE A 71 6.12 0.68 8.75
N LYS A 72 5.15 -0.15 9.17
CA LYS A 72 3.97 -0.46 8.36
C LYS A 72 3.10 0.76 8.05
N HIS A 73 3.14 1.82 8.85
CA HIS A 73 2.40 3.06 8.57
C HIS A 73 2.93 3.82 7.34
N LEU A 74 4.17 3.53 6.94
CA LEU A 74 4.77 4.03 5.69
C LEU A 74 4.21 3.29 4.47
N LEU A 75 3.76 2.05 4.63
CA LEU A 75 3.30 1.13 3.58
C LEU A 75 1.79 1.25 3.31
N GLY A 76 1.29 2.48 3.16
CA GLY A 76 -0.16 2.79 3.17
C GLY A 76 -0.92 2.59 1.85
N VAL A 77 -0.29 2.10 0.78
CA VAL A 77 -0.94 1.97 -0.53
C VAL A 77 -1.92 0.79 -0.52
N LYS A 78 -3.18 1.05 -0.89
CA LYS A 78 -4.21 0.02 -1.10
C LYS A 78 -4.37 -0.27 -2.60
N PRO A 79 -4.72 -1.50 -3.00
CA PRO A 79 -5.01 -1.80 -4.39
C PRO A 79 -6.05 -0.86 -4.99
N THR A 80 -5.79 -0.31 -6.18
CA THR A 80 -6.71 0.60 -6.86
C THR A 80 -8.03 -0.11 -7.16
N PRO A 81 -9.18 0.39 -6.65
CA PRO A 81 -10.48 -0.22 -6.95
C PRO A 81 -10.78 -0.18 -8.46
N LYS A 82 -11.24 -1.31 -9.02
CA LYS A 82 -11.55 -1.44 -10.47
C LYS A 82 -12.49 -0.34 -10.98
N LYS A 83 -13.45 0.10 -10.16
CA LYS A 83 -14.38 1.18 -10.49
C LYS A 83 -13.70 2.52 -10.80
N LEU A 84 -12.53 2.79 -10.20
CA LEU A 84 -11.76 4.02 -10.45
C LEU A 84 -10.95 3.94 -11.76
N LEU A 85 -10.81 2.74 -12.32
CA LEU A 85 -10.17 2.52 -13.61
C LEU A 85 -11.17 2.64 -14.77
N LEU A 86 -12.48 2.65 -14.48
CA LEU A 86 -13.51 2.86 -15.49
C LEU A 86 -13.36 4.26 -16.08
N GLY A 87 -13.13 4.34 -17.40
CA GLY A 87 -12.96 5.60 -18.12
C GLY A 87 -11.50 6.07 -18.26
N VAL A 88 -10.52 5.34 -17.71
CA VAL A 88 -9.11 5.60 -17.99
C VAL A 88 -8.73 4.91 -19.32
N PRO A 89 -8.41 5.65 -20.39
CA PRO A 89 -8.05 5.05 -21.67
C PRO A 89 -6.71 4.32 -21.55
N VAL A 90 -6.65 3.10 -22.09
CA VAL A 90 -5.39 2.36 -22.25
C VAL A 90 -4.81 2.74 -23.61
N ILE A 91 -3.65 3.40 -23.61
CA ILE A 91 -2.92 3.76 -24.81
C ILE A 91 -1.88 2.66 -25.09
N THR A 92 -1.92 2.09 -26.29
CA THR A 92 -1.01 1.04 -26.73
C THR A 92 -0.16 1.57 -27.89
N HIS A 93 1.14 1.28 -27.87
CA HIS A 93 2.06 1.60 -28.95
C HIS A 93 2.57 0.32 -29.62
N ASP A 94 3.03 0.45 -30.86
CA ASP A 94 3.63 -0.66 -31.60
C ASP A 94 4.94 -1.12 -30.94
N LYS A 95 5.20 -2.42 -30.92
CA LYS A 95 6.42 -3.01 -30.32
C LYS A 95 7.71 -2.63 -31.08
N SER A 96 7.61 -2.20 -32.33
CA SER A 96 8.73 -1.69 -33.13
C SER A 96 9.16 -0.28 -32.73
N LEU A 97 8.43 0.39 -31.83
CA LEU A 97 8.83 1.67 -31.29
C LEU A 97 10.21 1.54 -30.61
N LYS A 98 11.18 2.31 -31.10
CA LYS A 98 12.54 2.32 -30.57
C LYS A 98 12.59 3.12 -29.27
N LEU A 99 12.63 2.41 -28.15
CA LEU A 99 12.84 3.02 -26.82
C LEU A 99 14.34 3.18 -26.54
N PRO A 100 14.74 4.23 -25.78
CA PRO A 100 16.12 4.40 -25.38
C PRO A 100 16.53 3.30 -24.37
N THR A 101 17.83 3.00 -24.32
CA THR A 101 18.38 2.01 -23.38
C THR A 101 18.35 2.47 -21.92
N SER A 102 18.32 3.78 -21.69
CA SER A 102 18.16 4.41 -20.38
C SER A 102 17.29 5.66 -20.52
N PHE A 103 16.58 6.02 -19.45
CA PHE A 103 15.69 7.17 -19.45
C PHE A 103 15.61 7.77 -18.05
N ASP A 104 15.92 9.06 -17.94
CA ASP A 104 15.68 9.85 -16.73
C ASP A 104 14.73 11.01 -17.06
N ALA A 105 13.59 11.07 -16.37
CA ALA A 105 12.61 12.14 -16.57
C ALA A 105 13.17 13.53 -16.22
N ARG A 106 14.11 13.62 -15.28
CA ARG A 106 14.73 14.88 -14.86
C ARG A 106 15.57 15.50 -15.98
N GLU A 107 16.21 14.66 -16.78
CA GLU A 107 17.02 15.08 -17.94
C GLU A 107 16.15 15.50 -19.13
N ASN A 108 15.00 14.84 -19.33
CA ASN A 108 14.10 15.09 -20.46
C ASN A 108 13.15 16.28 -20.25
N TRP A 109 12.86 16.63 -18.99
CA TRP A 109 12.04 17.80 -18.63
C TRP A 109 12.72 18.65 -17.54
N PRO A 110 13.90 19.22 -17.82
CA PRO A 110 14.69 19.95 -16.82
C PRO A 110 13.99 21.22 -16.32
N GLN A 111 13.08 21.79 -17.11
CA GLN A 111 12.25 22.94 -16.72
C GLN A 111 11.21 22.58 -15.63
N CYS A 112 10.94 21.29 -15.41
CA CYS A 112 9.94 20.82 -14.46
C CYS A 112 10.61 20.42 -13.13
N SER A 113 10.87 21.41 -12.28
CA SER A 113 11.54 21.22 -10.98
C SER A 113 10.82 20.24 -10.03
N THR A 114 9.53 19.99 -10.25
CA THR A 114 8.74 19.03 -9.47
C THR A 114 9.17 17.57 -9.67
N ILE A 115 9.76 17.23 -10.82
CA ILE A 115 10.15 15.84 -11.15
C ILE A 115 11.30 15.37 -10.26
N GLY A 116 12.26 16.25 -9.97
CA GLY A 116 13.41 15.93 -9.12
C GLY A 116 13.16 16.09 -7.61
N ARG A 117 11.97 16.56 -7.21
CA ARG A 117 11.69 16.91 -5.82
C ARG A 117 11.24 15.69 -5.02
N ILE A 118 12.03 15.30 -4.03
CA ILE A 118 11.64 14.28 -3.04
C ILE A 118 10.74 14.92 -1.98
N LEU A 119 9.58 14.33 -1.74
CA LEU A 119 8.61 14.78 -0.73
C LEU A 119 8.66 13.88 0.49
N GLY A 120 8.63 14.47 1.67
CA GLY A 120 8.38 13.76 2.92
C GLY A 120 6.89 13.73 3.24
N LYS A 121 6.39 12.60 3.75
CA LYS A 121 5.04 12.55 4.32
C LYS A 121 5.09 13.28 5.66
N LEU A 122 4.73 14.56 5.67
CA LEU A 122 4.63 15.34 6.92
C LEU A 122 3.56 14.66 7.81
N LEU A 123 3.97 14.14 8.97
CA LEU A 123 3.03 13.70 10.00
C LEU A 123 2.48 14.95 10.71
N VAL A 124 1.74 15.80 9.98
CA VAL A 124 0.90 16.84 10.59
C VAL A 124 -0.47 16.22 10.79
N CYS A 125 -0.58 15.41 11.83
CA CYS A 125 -1.84 15.14 12.52
C CYS A 125 -1.53 15.13 14.03
N PHE A 126 -0.96 16.23 14.49
CA PHE A 126 -1.04 16.66 15.88
C PHE A 126 -1.26 18.18 15.88
N LEU A 127 -2.50 18.58 15.58
CA LEU A 127 -3.19 19.74 16.14
C LEU A 127 -4.67 19.39 16.19
#